data_AF-A0A1C6HGW1-F1
#
_entry.id   AF-A0A1C6HGW1-F1
#
_cell.length_a   1.000
_cell.length_b   1.000
_cell.length_c   1.000
_cell.angle_alpha   90.00
_cell.angle_beta   90.00
_cell.angle_gamma   90.00
#
_symmetry.space_group_name_H-M   'P 1'
#
loop_
_entity.id
_entity.type
_entity.pdbx_description
1 polymer ?
#
loop_
_entity_poly.entity_id
_entity_poly.type
_entity_poly.pdbx_seq_one_letter_code
_entity_poly.pdbx_strand_id
1 'polypeptide(L)'
;MAKQKYYAIKLGKGVRDKIVTSWSECEALVKGYQSVYKSFKTEEEALEYLKAIKDTDKKLEENNKAMEYNKAKKKGTVSVANLLKGVRIDKVIAEEFESKCNDLNISKEKILNELIKEWVD
;
A
#
# COMPACT_ATOMS: atom_id res chain seq x y z
N MET A 1 10.53 -32.78 22.43
CA MET A 1 10.06 -31.56 23.09
C MET A 1 9.87 -30.50 22.02
N ALA A 2 8.68 -29.91 21.88
CA ALA A 2 8.42 -28.88 20.88
C ALA A 2 9.29 -27.65 21.20
N LYS A 3 10.00 -27.11 20.20
CA LYS A 3 10.79 -25.88 20.36
C LYS A 3 9.83 -24.71 20.59
N GLN A 4 9.80 -24.18 21.81
CA GLN A 4 9.10 -22.94 22.12
C GLN A 4 9.68 -21.81 21.25
N LYS A 5 8.82 -20.97 20.69
CA LYS A 5 9.23 -19.77 19.94
C LYS A 5 8.83 -18.53 20.74
N TYR A 6 9.65 -17.50 20.64
CA TYR A 6 9.39 -16.18 21.21
C TYR A 6 9.10 -15.20 20.08
N TYR A 7 8.05 -14.42 20.18
CA TYR A 7 7.66 -13.43 19.18
C TYR A 7 7.83 -12.05 19.77
N ALA A 8 8.83 -11.31 19.30
CA ALA A 8 9.06 -9.92 19.69
C ALA A 8 8.22 -9.02 18.78
N ILE A 9 7.29 -8.27 19.38
CA ILE A 9 6.42 -7.31 18.72
C ILE A 9 6.90 -5.92 19.11
N LYS A 10 7.62 -5.26 18.20
CA LYS A 10 8.04 -3.88 18.40
C LYS A 10 6.86 -2.93 18.34
N LEU A 11 6.00 -3.16 17.34
CA LEU A 11 4.80 -2.39 17.11
C LEU A 11 3.67 -3.35 16.74
N GLY A 12 2.57 -3.28 17.49
CA GLY A 12 1.35 -4.04 17.22
C GLY A 12 0.11 -3.20 17.47
N LYS A 13 -1.04 -3.80 17.26
CA LYS A 13 -2.35 -3.20 17.49
C LYS A 13 -2.53 -2.89 18.98
N GLY A 14 -2.32 -1.63 19.37
CA GLY A 14 -2.46 -1.17 20.76
C GLY A 14 -1.35 -1.66 21.70
N VAL A 15 -0.27 -2.23 21.18
CA VAL A 15 0.87 -2.71 21.98
C VAL A 15 2.19 -2.25 21.36
N ARG A 16 3.19 -2.00 22.22
CA ARG A 16 4.56 -1.66 21.83
C ARG A 16 5.53 -2.45 22.70
N ASP A 17 6.64 -2.87 22.11
CA ASP A 17 7.72 -3.56 22.82
C ASP A 17 7.26 -4.77 23.66
N LYS A 18 6.42 -5.64 23.08
CA LYS A 18 5.85 -6.81 23.75
C LYS A 18 6.46 -8.10 23.22
N ILE A 19 6.80 -9.03 24.10
CA ILE A 19 7.18 -10.40 23.73
C ILE A 19 6.01 -11.33 24.06
N VAL A 20 5.66 -12.21 23.13
CA VAL A 20 4.65 -13.27 23.33
C VAL A 20 5.23 -14.62 22.96
N THR A 21 4.81 -15.69 23.64
CA THR A 21 5.29 -17.05 23.39
C THR A 21 4.33 -17.87 22.53
N SER A 22 3.16 -17.32 22.24
CA SER A 22 2.10 -17.94 21.45
C SER A 22 1.89 -17.21 20.12
N TRP A 23 1.84 -17.96 19.02
CA TRP A 23 1.52 -17.40 17.72
C TRP A 23 0.12 -16.76 17.68
N SER A 24 -0.87 -17.37 18.35
CA SER A 24 -2.25 -16.86 18.34
C SER A 24 -2.36 -15.46 18.95
N GLU A 25 -1.62 -15.18 20.02
CA GLU A 25 -1.52 -13.83 20.60
C GLU A 25 -0.78 -12.86 19.67
N CYS A 26 0.31 -13.32 19.05
CA CYS A 26 1.03 -12.52 18.07
C CYS A 26 0.12 -12.13 16.90
N GLU A 27 -0.57 -13.11 16.30
CA GLU A 27 -1.48 -12.94 15.17
C GLU A 27 -2.55 -11.90 15.48
N ALA A 28 -3.20 -11.97 16.64
CA ALA A 28 -4.23 -11.02 17.05
C ALA A 28 -3.72 -9.56 17.12
N LEU A 29 -2.43 -9.36 17.42
CA LEU A 29 -1.80 -8.06 17.56
C LEU A 29 -1.20 -7.53 16.24
N VAL A 30 -0.89 -8.41 15.28
CA VAL A 30 -0.28 -8.03 14.00
C VAL A 30 -1.28 -8.00 12.84
N LYS A 31 -2.36 -8.78 12.93
CA LYS A 31 -3.32 -8.94 11.84
C LYS A 31 -4.16 -7.68 11.63
N GLY A 32 -4.14 -7.18 10.40
CA GLY A 32 -4.87 -5.98 10.00
C GLY A 32 -4.29 -4.67 10.56
N TYR A 33 -3.06 -4.69 11.07
CA TYR A 33 -2.35 -3.51 11.55
C TYR A 33 -0.95 -3.45 10.93
N GLN A 34 -0.41 -2.25 10.71
CA GLN A 34 0.98 -2.11 10.27
C GLN A 34 1.91 -2.39 11.45
N SER A 35 2.19 -3.68 11.68
CA SER A 35 2.98 -4.18 12.79
C SER A 35 4.42 -4.49 12.39
N VAL A 36 5.33 -4.41 13.36
CA VAL A 36 6.72 -4.83 13.22
C VAL A 36 7.01 -5.88 14.28
N TYR A 37 7.23 -7.12 13.84
CA TYR A 37 7.48 -8.25 14.72
C TYR A 37 8.50 -9.22 14.11
N LYS A 38 9.13 -10.04 14.96
CA LYS A 38 10.03 -11.11 14.55
C LYS A 38 10.00 -12.27 15.55
N SER A 39 10.15 -13.49 15.06
CA SER A 39 10.21 -14.69 15.90
C SER A 39 11.66 -15.12 16.17
N PHE A 40 11.94 -15.53 17.40
CA PHE A 40 13.24 -15.94 17.93
C PHE A 40 13.15 -17.28 18.67
N LYS A 41 14.32 -17.88 18.92
CA LYS A 41 14.42 -19.16 19.64
C LYS A 41 14.61 -18.94 21.14
N THR A 42 15.22 -17.82 21.53
CA THR A 42 15.40 -17.44 22.94
C THR A 42 14.69 -16.12 23.24
N GLU A 43 14.37 -15.91 24.52
CA GLU A 43 13.79 -14.67 25.03
C GLU A 43 14.80 -13.50 24.95
N GLU A 44 16.08 -13.79 25.18
CA GLU A 44 17.16 -12.80 25.14
C GLU A 44 17.30 -12.17 23.76
N GLU A 45 17.31 -12.99 22.69
CA GLU A 45 17.33 -12.50 21.30
C GLU A 45 16.11 -11.61 20.99
N ALA A 46 14.95 -11.99 21.51
CA ALA A 46 13.71 -11.23 21.35
C ALA A 46 13.80 -9.87 22.05
N LEU A 47 14.38 -9.81 23.26
CA LEU A 47 14.58 -8.58 24.01
C LEU A 47 15.60 -7.64 23.34
N GLU A 48 16.70 -8.20 22.83
CA GLU A 48 17.71 -7.42 22.09
C GLU A 48 17.13 -6.80 20.83
N TYR A 49 16.29 -7.54 20.09
CA TYR A 49 15.60 -7.01 18.92
C TYR A 49 14.72 -5.80 19.24
N LEU A 50 13.98 -5.82 20.35
CA LEU A 50 13.15 -4.69 20.77
C LEU A 50 13.99 -3.46 21.13
N LYS A 51 15.15 -3.65 21.77
CA LYS A 51 16.09 -2.58 22.14
C LYS A 51 16.82 -1.99 20.92
N ALA A 52 17.15 -2.82 19.93
CA ALA A 52 17.90 -2.41 18.75
C ALA A 52 17.10 -1.51 17.80
N ILE A 53 15.78 -1.67 17.76
CA ILE A 53 14.92 -0.89 16.86
C ILE A 53 14.50 0.41 17.54
N LYS A 54 15.05 1.55 17.08
CA LYS A 54 14.69 2.89 17.57
C LYS A 54 13.87 3.75 16.58
N ASP A 55 13.85 3.36 15.30
CA ASP A 55 13.34 4.22 14.20
C ASP A 55 11.99 3.78 13.60
N THR A 56 11.28 2.87 14.28
CA THR A 56 10.02 2.29 13.75
C THR A 56 8.91 3.32 13.61
N ASP A 57 8.82 4.28 14.54
CA ASP A 57 7.75 5.28 14.56
C ASP A 57 7.84 6.24 13.37
N LYS A 58 9.05 6.66 12.97
CA LYS A 58 9.24 7.57 11.83
C LYS A 58 8.82 6.92 10.51
N LYS A 59 9.29 5.68 10.26
CA LYS A 59 8.90 4.91 9.07
C LYS A 59 7.41 4.59 9.01
N LEU A 60 6.78 4.37 10.16
CA LEU A 60 5.34 4.17 10.27
C LEU A 60 4.59 5.45 9.88
N GLU A 61 5.02 6.60 10.39
CA GLU A 61 4.40 7.89 10.10
C GLU A 61 4.50 8.25 8.61
N GLU A 62 5.67 8.05 8.00
CA GLU A 62 5.89 8.27 6.57
C GLU A 62 4.98 7.39 5.71
N ASN A 63 4.88 6.09 6.04
CA ASN A 63 3.97 5.17 5.34
C ASN A 63 2.50 5.54 5.53
N ASN A 64 2.08 5.95 6.73
CA ASN A 64 0.70 6.38 6.99
C ASN A 64 0.35 7.63 6.18
N LYS A 65 1.26 8.63 6.15
CA LYS A 65 1.10 9.83 5.32
C LYS A 65 0.97 9.49 3.83
N ALA A 66 1.80 8.57 3.32
CA ALA A 66 1.71 8.10 1.95
C ALA A 66 0.38 7.36 1.66
N MET A 67 -0.10 6.52 2.58
CA MET A 67 -1.39 5.85 2.45
C MET A 67 -2.56 6.84 2.45
N GLU A 68 -2.53 7.85 3.32
CA GLU A 68 -3.57 8.87 3.42
C GLU A 68 -3.60 9.77 2.17
N TYR A 69 -2.45 10.20 1.66
CA TYR A 69 -2.34 10.90 0.39
C TYR A 69 -2.97 10.11 -0.76
N ASN A 70 -2.66 8.81 -0.88
CA ASN A 70 -3.24 7.95 -1.91
C ASN A 70 -4.75 7.75 -1.74
N LYS A 71 -5.24 7.66 -0.50
CA LYS A 71 -6.68 7.56 -0.20
C LYS A 71 -7.41 8.85 -0.58
N ALA A 72 -6.86 10.01 -0.26
CA ALA A 72 -7.40 11.31 -0.63
C ALA A 72 -7.44 11.48 -2.15
N LYS A 73 -6.35 11.15 -2.85
CA LYS A 73 -6.27 11.17 -4.32
C LYS A 73 -7.35 10.27 -4.95
N LYS A 74 -7.47 9.02 -4.47
CA LYS A 74 -8.50 8.08 -4.97
C LYS A 74 -9.93 8.57 -4.71
N LYS A 75 -10.20 9.25 -3.59
CA LYS A 75 -11.54 9.78 -3.26
C LYS A 75 -11.99 10.89 -4.20
N GLY A 76 -11.06 11.68 -4.75
CA GLY A 76 -11.34 12.78 -5.67
C GLY A 76 -11.25 12.41 -7.17
N THR A 77 -10.93 11.16 -7.50
CA THR A 77 -10.73 10.73 -8.90
C THR A 77 -11.67 9.59 -9.27
N VAL A 78 -12.15 9.61 -10.51
CA VAL A 78 -12.89 8.49 -11.11
C VAL A 78 -12.03 7.88 -12.21
N SER A 79 -12.06 6.56 -12.37
CA SER A 79 -11.37 5.89 -13.47
C SER A 79 -12.01 6.26 -14.81
N VAL A 80 -11.19 6.62 -15.81
CA VAL A 80 -11.64 6.88 -17.18
C VAL A 80 -12.40 5.68 -17.76
N ALA A 81 -12.00 4.46 -17.43
CA ALA A 81 -12.71 3.24 -17.84
C ALA A 81 -14.13 3.14 -17.25
N ASN A 82 -14.34 3.63 -16.01
CA ASN A 82 -15.68 3.71 -15.42
C ASN A 82 -16.53 4.79 -16.08
N LEU A 83 -15.93 5.93 -16.45
CA LEU A 83 -16.62 7.03 -17.12
C LEU A 83 -17.07 6.64 -18.54
N LEU A 84 -16.17 6.01 -19.31
CA LEU A 84 -16.41 5.56 -20.68
C LEU A 84 -17.01 4.15 -20.76
N LYS A 85 -17.58 3.65 -19.67
CA LYS A 85 -18.11 2.28 -19.61
C LYS A 85 -19.27 2.11 -20.60
N GLY A 86 -19.08 1.22 -21.57
CA GLY A 86 -20.09 0.92 -22.60
C GLY A 86 -20.04 1.83 -23.83
N VAL A 87 -19.12 2.78 -23.89
CA VAL A 87 -18.87 3.58 -25.09
C VAL A 87 -18.27 2.68 -26.18
N ARG A 88 -18.80 2.79 -27.40
CA ARG A 88 -18.27 2.12 -28.59
C ARG A 88 -17.70 3.17 -29.52
N ILE A 89 -16.49 2.92 -30.02
CA ILE A 89 -15.78 3.79 -30.95
C ILE A 89 -15.55 2.99 -32.22
N ASP A 90 -15.62 3.66 -33.38
CA ASP A 90 -15.30 3.04 -34.64
C ASP A 90 -13.86 2.50 -34.64
N LYS A 91 -13.65 1.32 -35.22
CA LYS A 91 -12.37 0.63 -35.17
C LYS A 91 -11.27 1.45 -35.84
N VAL A 92 -11.56 2.08 -36.97
CA VAL A 92 -10.57 2.86 -37.74
C VAL A 92 -10.10 4.05 -36.91
N ILE A 93 -11.05 4.76 -36.28
CA ILE A 93 -10.75 5.91 -35.41
C ILE A 93 -9.92 5.49 -34.20
N ALA A 94 -10.23 4.35 -33.58
CA ALA A 94 -9.47 3.84 -32.46
C ALA A 94 -8.02 3.50 -32.85
N GLU A 95 -7.82 2.85 -34.00
CA GLU A 95 -6.49 2.52 -34.52
C GLU A 95 -5.65 3.77 -34.82
N GLU A 96 -6.25 4.80 -35.44
CA GLU A 96 -5.57 6.08 -35.68
C GLU A 96 -5.20 6.81 -34.39
N PHE A 97 -6.11 6.81 -33.40
CA PHE A 97 -5.84 7.39 -32.09
C PHE A 97 -4.66 6.70 -31.39
N GLU A 98 -4.61 5.37 -31.43
CA GLU A 98 -3.50 4.62 -30.85
C GLU A 98 -2.18 4.88 -31.57
N SER A 99 -2.19 4.97 -32.90
CA SER A 99 -1.00 5.35 -33.67
C SER A 99 -0.48 6.73 -33.24
N LYS A 100 -1.36 7.74 -33.19
CA LYS A 100 -0.97 9.10 -32.76
C LYS A 100 -0.45 9.15 -31.33
N CYS A 101 -1.02 8.37 -30.40
CA CYS A 101 -0.50 8.27 -29.03
C CYS A 101 0.93 7.73 -29.02
N ASN A 102 1.20 6.70 -29.82
CA ASN A 102 2.53 6.09 -29.93
C ASN A 102 3.53 7.05 -30.59
N ASP A 103 3.13 7.72 -31.68
CA ASP A 103 3.98 8.68 -32.41
C ASP A 103 4.40 9.86 -31.52
N LEU A 104 3.48 10.33 -30.67
CA LEU A 104 3.74 11.41 -29.72
C LEU A 104 4.39 10.94 -28.41
N ASN A 105 4.52 9.62 -28.21
CA ASN A 105 4.96 8.99 -26.96
C ASN A 105 4.16 9.48 -25.72
N ILE A 106 2.84 9.56 -25.88
CA ILE A 106 1.89 10.01 -24.83
C ILE A 106 0.99 8.84 -24.43
N SER A 107 0.72 8.68 -23.13
CA SER A 107 -0.19 7.65 -22.66
C SER A 107 -1.65 7.96 -23.04
N LYS A 108 -2.39 6.91 -23.40
CA LYS A 108 -3.83 6.98 -23.74
C LYS A 108 -4.64 7.66 -22.63
N GLU A 109 -4.35 7.35 -21.37
CA GLU A 109 -5.02 7.95 -20.22
C GLU A 109 -4.73 9.45 -20.09
N LYS A 110 -3.48 9.88 -20.35
CA LYS A 110 -3.10 11.29 -20.27
C LYS A 110 -3.81 12.11 -21.33
N ILE A 111 -3.77 11.68 -22.59
CA ILE A 111 -4.42 12.42 -23.67
C ILE A 111 -5.94 12.46 -23.50
N LEU A 112 -6.57 11.37 -23.03
CA LEU A 112 -8.00 11.37 -22.72
C LEU A 112 -8.34 12.37 -21.61
N ASN A 113 -7.53 12.45 -20.56
CA ASN A 113 -7.75 13.43 -19.50
C ASN A 113 -7.59 14.88 -20.00
N GLU A 114 -6.59 15.16 -20.85
CA GLU A 114 -6.41 16.51 -21.43
C GLU A 114 -7.58 16.87 -22.37
N LEU A 115 -8.03 15.95 -23.23
CA LEU A 115 -9.20 16.18 -24.10
C LEU A 115 -10.48 16.43 -23.30
N ILE A 116 -10.72 15.66 -22.24
CA ILE A 116 -11.88 15.87 -21.35
C ILE A 116 -11.77 17.23 -20.66
N LYS A 117 -10.55 17.63 -20.25
CA LYS A 117 -10.33 18.90 -19.58
C LYS A 117 -10.56 20.08 -20.54
N GLU A 118 -9.96 20.04 -21.73
CA GLU A 118 -10.16 21.04 -22.79
C GLU A 118 -11.65 21.18 -23.18
N TRP A 119 -12.41 20.09 -23.12
CA TRP A 119 -13.84 20.11 -23.41
C TRP A 119 -14.70 20.74 -22.30
N VAL A 120 -14.26 20.66 -21.04
CA VAL A 120 -15.00 21.16 -19.87
C VAL A 120 -14.63 22.61 -19.53
N ASP A 121 -13.40 23.02 -19.84
CA ASP A 121 -12.91 24.40 -19.75
C ASP A 121 -13.58 25.33 -20.79
#